data_AF-A0A3M2W0X2-F1
#
_entry.id   AF-A0A3M2W0X2-F1
#
_cell.length_a   1.000
_cell.length_b   1.000
_cell.length_c   1.000
_cell.angle_alpha   90.00
_cell.angle_beta   90.00
_cell.angle_gamma   90.00
#
_symmetry.space_group_name_H-M   'P 1'
#
loop_
_entity.id
_entity.type
_entity.pdbx_description
1 polymer ?
#
loop_
_entity_poly.entity_id
_entity_poly.type
_entity_poly.pdbx_seq_one_letter_code
_entity_poly.pdbx_strand_id
1 'polypeptide(L)' 'VVLYVGYYEKIEDAYPEKVFFIKKSPTTRIKFENIFAYESDDKKLSQLSETERQLVIQYCKYRLGVTTTLKNQHEL' A
#
# COMPACT_ATOMS: atom_id res chain seq x y z
N VAL A 1 20.54 -1.39 10.82
CA VAL A 1 20.13 -2.53 9.97
C VAL A 1 19.01 -2.06 9.05
N VAL A 2 19.20 -2.12 7.72
CA VAL A 2 18.09 -1.88 6.77
C VAL A 2 17.41 -3.22 6.53
N LEU A 3 16.26 -3.42 7.16
CA LEU A 3 15.40 -4.57 6.88
C LEU A 3 14.77 -4.33 5.51
N TYR A 4 14.95 -5.24 4.55
CA TYR A 4 14.31 -5.14 3.23
C TYR A 4 13.00 -5.90 3.16
N VAL A 5 12.54 -6.52 4.24
CA VAL A 5 11.26 -7.23 4.26
C VAL A 5 10.15 -6.31 4.77
N GLY A 6 8.99 -6.36 4.11
CA GLY A 6 7.74 -5.76 4.57
C GLY A 6 6.58 -6.74 4.39
N TYR A 7 5.43 -6.43 4.98
CA TYR A 7 4.18 -7.16 4.76
C TYR A 7 2.97 -6.23 4.81
N TYR A 8 1.86 -6.66 4.20
CA TYR A 8 0.53 -6.08 4.39
C TYR A 8 -0.48 -7.20 4.66
N GLU A 9 -1.65 -6.84 5.16
CA GLU A 9 -2.76 -7.78 5.39
C GLU A 9 -3.77 -7.62 4.25
N LYS A 10 -4.16 -8.73 3.63
CA LYS A 10 -5.30 -8.78 2.68
C LYS A 10 -6.43 -9.58 3.32
N ILE A 11 -7.66 -9.23 3.02
CA ILE A 11 -8.84 -9.98 3.47
C ILE A 11 -9.54 -10.48 2.20
N GLU A 12 -9.26 -11.73 1.84
CA GLU A 12 -9.96 -12.43 0.76
C GLU A 12 -11.16 -13.25 1.30
N ASP A 13 -11.05 -13.77 2.54
CA ASP A 13 -12.08 -14.58 3.22
C ASP A 13 -12.33 -14.06 4.66
N ALA A 14 -12.76 -14.95 5.58
CA ALA A 14 -13.04 -14.62 6.97
C ALA A 14 -11.81 -14.22 7.82
N TYR A 15 -10.58 -14.43 7.34
CA TYR A 15 -9.36 -14.18 8.09
C TYR A 15 -8.33 -13.38 7.29
N PRO A 16 -7.67 -12.38 7.90
CA PRO A 16 -6.62 -11.61 7.23
C PRO A 16 -5.38 -12.48 6.96
N GLU A 17 -4.94 -12.50 5.71
CA GLU A 17 -3.70 -13.15 5.27
C GLU A 17 -2.55 -12.13 5.23
N LYS A 18 -1.38 -12.50 5.78
CA LYS A 18 -0.17 -11.68 5.70
C LYS A 18 0.59 -11.95 4.40
N VAL A 19 0.69 -10.94 3.56
CA VAL A 19 1.47 -11.00 2.31
C VAL A 19 2.82 -10.31 2.51
N PHE A 20 3.88 -11.09 2.52
CA PHE A 20 5.26 -10.59 2.65
C PHE A 20 5.83 -10.13 1.31
N PHE A 21 6.81 -9.21 1.35
CA PHE A 21 7.57 -8.76 0.18
C PHE A 21 8.93 -8.18 0.49
N ILE A 22 9.75 -8.10 -0.55
CA ILE A 22 10.98 -7.33 -0.58
C ILE A 22 10.67 -5.87 -0.97
N LYS A 23 11.00 -4.95 -0.07
CA LYS A 23 10.85 -3.51 -0.25
C LYS A 23 11.76 -3.02 -1.36
N LYS A 24 11.23 -2.16 -2.22
CA LYS A 24 11.96 -1.50 -3.31
C LYS A 24 12.76 -0.26 -2.87
N SER A 25 12.63 0.15 -1.61
CA SER A 25 13.34 1.28 -1.03
C SER A 25 13.62 1.04 0.47
N PRO A 26 14.70 1.61 1.02
CA PRO A 26 15.08 1.41 2.41
C PRO A 26 14.10 2.10 3.38
N THR A 27 13.69 1.40 4.43
CA THR A 27 12.94 1.93 5.58
C THR A 27 12.96 0.94 6.73
N THR A 28 12.84 1.42 7.96
CA THR A 28 12.67 0.59 9.17
C THR A 28 11.26 0.03 9.31
N ARG A 29 10.28 0.58 8.57
CA ARG A 29 8.89 0.12 8.60
C ARG A 29 8.76 -1.29 7.99
N ILE A 30 8.02 -2.16 8.69
CA ILE A 30 7.77 -3.54 8.28
C ILE A 30 6.30 -3.80 7.89
N LYS A 31 5.33 -3.10 8.50
CA LYS A 31 3.90 -3.21 8.16
C LYS A 31 3.48 -2.06 7.24
N PHE A 32 2.81 -2.41 6.14
CA PHE A 32 2.22 -1.49 5.17
C PHE A 32 0.73 -1.79 5.02
N GLU A 33 -0.02 -0.81 4.52
CA GLU A 33 -1.44 -0.96 4.24
C GLU A 33 -1.64 -0.93 2.73
N ASN A 34 -2.48 -1.84 2.24
CA ASN A 34 -3.03 -1.78 0.89
C ASN A 34 -4.54 -1.58 1.03
N ILE A 35 -4.99 -0.34 0.84
CA ILE A 35 -6.41 0.02 0.97
C ILE A 35 -7.28 -0.51 -0.19
N PHE A 36 -6.66 -1.18 -1.16
CA PHE A 36 -7.31 -1.86 -2.28
C PHE A 36 -7.12 -3.38 -2.21
N ALA A 37 -6.71 -3.92 -1.05
CA ALA A 37 -6.57 -5.35 -0.84
C ALA A 37 -7.90 -6.06 -0.53
N TYR A 38 -9.02 -5.37 -0.77
CA TYR A 38 -10.38 -5.85 -0.59
C TYR A 38 -11.10 -5.82 -1.94
N GLU A 39 -11.79 -6.90 -2.30
CA GLU A 39 -12.44 -7.03 -3.62
C GLU A 39 -13.51 -5.95 -3.90
N SER A 40 -14.01 -5.26 -2.86
CA SER A 40 -15.07 -4.26 -2.96
C SER A 40 -14.58 -2.80 -2.95
N ASP A 41 -13.28 -2.55 -2.86
CA ASP A 41 -12.74 -1.19 -2.73
C ASP A 41 -12.49 -0.53 -4.10
N ASP A 42 -13.55 0.00 -4.71
CA ASP A 42 -13.48 0.83 -5.94
C ASP A 42 -13.38 2.33 -5.63
N LYS A 43 -12.64 2.70 -4.58
CA LYS A 43 -12.52 4.10 -4.15
C LYS A 43 -11.81 4.93 -5.21
N LYS A 44 -12.43 6.05 -5.61
CA LYS A 44 -11.78 7.10 -6.42
C LYS A 44 -10.81 7.90 -5.57
N LEU A 45 -9.81 8.50 -6.20
CA LEU A 45 -8.83 9.37 -5.54
C LEU A 45 -9.50 10.52 -4.77
N SER A 46 -10.61 11.07 -5.28
CA SER A 46 -11.37 12.13 -4.60
C SER A 46 -12.06 11.67 -3.31
N GLN A 47 -12.23 10.37 -3.12
CA GLN A 47 -12.83 9.76 -1.94
C GLN A 47 -11.79 9.37 -0.89
N LEU A 48 -10.50 9.42 -1.23
CA LEU A 48 -9.42 9.14 -0.30
C LEU A 48 -9.15 10.34 0.60
N SER A 49 -9.18 10.11 1.91
CA SER A 49 -8.61 11.02 2.90
C SER A 49 -7.11 11.21 2.67
N GLU A 50 -6.54 12.29 3.23
CA GLU A 50 -5.10 12.52 3.14
C GLU A 50 -4.29 11.35 3.71
N THR A 51 -4.76 10.75 4.80
CA THR A 51 -4.14 9.54 5.37
C THR A 51 -4.16 8.37 4.40
N GLU A 52 -5.31 8.07 3.78
CA GLU A 52 -5.42 7.00 2.78
C GLU A 52 -4.51 7.26 1.57
N ARG A 53 -4.43 8.51 1.09
CA ARG A 53 -3.49 8.89 0.02
C ARG A 53 -2.04 8.59 0.40
N GLN A 54 -1.63 8.94 1.62
CA GLN A 54 -0.30 8.61 2.10
C GLN A 54 -0.08 7.10 2.18
N LEU A 55 -1.07 6.31 2.59
CA LEU A 55 -0.96 4.84 2.59
C LEU A 55 -0.72 4.30 1.18
N VAL A 56 -1.46 4.78 0.18
CA VAL A 56 -1.26 4.38 -1.22
C VAL A 56 0.12 4.79 -1.73
N ILE A 57 0.57 6.03 -1.48
CA ILE A 57 1.91 6.49 -1.86
C ILE A 57 3.00 5.59 -1.26
N GLN A 58 2.87 5.24 0.02
CA GLN A 58 3.81 4.35 0.70
C GLN A 58 3.77 2.94 0.10
N TYR A 59 2.58 2.41 -0.15
CA TYR A 59 2.42 1.10 -0.79
C TYR A 59 3.09 1.08 -2.17
N CYS A 60 2.79 2.04 -3.04
CA CYS A 60 3.41 2.18 -4.36
C CYS A 60 4.94 2.27 -4.27
N LYS A 61 5.47 3.12 -3.38
CA LYS A 61 6.91 3.31 -3.23
C LYS A 61 7.62 2.05 -2.76
N TYR A 62 7.13 1.41 -1.70
CA TYR A 62 7.87 0.33 -1.04
C TYR A 62 7.53 -1.05 -1.61
N ARG A 63 6.29 -1.31 -2.00
CA ARG A 63 5.88 -2.60 -2.60
C ARG A 63 6.17 -2.64 -4.09
N LEU A 64 5.74 -1.61 -4.83
CA LEU A 64 5.78 -1.60 -6.30
C LEU A 64 7.06 -0.94 -6.85
N GLY A 65 7.72 -0.07 -6.06
CA GLY A 65 8.87 0.70 -6.51
C GLY A 65 8.50 1.93 -7.33
N VAL A 66 7.24 2.34 -7.29
CA VAL A 66 6.70 3.48 -8.04
C VAL A 66 6.65 4.71 -7.14
N THR A 67 7.29 5.80 -7.56
CA THR A 67 7.16 7.09 -6.89
C THR A 67 6.01 7.86 -7.52
N THR A 68 4.93 8.04 -6.77
CA THR A 68 3.71 8.75 -7.21
C THR A 68 3.38 9.87 -6.24
N THR A 69 2.69 10.90 -6.74
CA THR A 69 2.17 12.00 -5.94
C THR A 69 0.66 11.92 -5.73
N LEU A 70 -0.02 10.97 -6.38
CA LEU A 70 -1.47 10.82 -6.42
C LEU A 70 -2.20 12.15 -6.65
N LYS A 71 -1.78 12.88 -7.70
CA LYS A 71 -2.41 14.17 -8.05
C LYS A 71 -3.69 14.01 -8.87
N ASN A 72 -3.83 12.90 -9.59
CA ASN A 72 -4.97 12.61 -10.46
C ASN A 72 -5.30 11.12 -10.46
N GLN A 73 -6.50 10.76 -10.94
CA GLN A 73 -7.02 9.40 -10.90
C GLN A 73 -6.19 8.39 -11.71
N HIS A 74 -5.41 8.83 -12.70
CA HIS A 74 -4.57 7.93 -13.49
C HIS A 74 -3.30 7.49 -12.75
N GLU A 75 -2.95 8.15 -11.65
CA GLU A 75 -1.84 7.78 -10.77
C GLU A 75 -2.23 6.73 -9.72
N LEU A 76 -3.53 6.44 -9.59
CA LEU A 76 -4.11 5.46 -8.65
C LEU A 76 -4.34 4.13 -9.35
#